data_AF-A0A5S9R1U1-F1
#
_entry.id   AF-A0A5S9R1U1-F1
#
_cell.length_a   1.000
_cell.length_b   1.000
_cell.length_c   1.000
_cell.angle_alpha   90.00
_cell.angle_beta   90.00
_cell.angle_gamma   90.00
#
_symmetry.space_group_name_H-M   'P 1'
#
loop_
_entity.id
_entity.type
_entity.pdbx_description
1 polymer ?
#
loop_
_entity_poly.entity_id
_entity_poly.type
_entity_poly.pdbx_seq_one_letter_code
_entity_poly.pdbx_strand_id
1 'polypeptide(L)'
;MTNFNRPYTFELAAMALADTGQHDEVGALGERNGVGPDHFERAVLILKAIASSGERIEDFVRREYILDGWLHGYVPLDASPGDSTLTTWKLGQFAEAHYRS
;
A
#
# COMPACT_ATOMS: atom_id res chain seq x y z
N MET A 1 -0.65 -18.54 -8.75
CA MET A 1 -1.48 -17.36 -8.44
C MET A 1 -0.56 -16.33 -7.84
N THR A 2 -0.36 -15.19 -8.48
CA THR A 2 0.38 -14.08 -7.87
C THR A 2 -0.47 -13.59 -6.71
N ASN A 3 0.03 -13.69 -5.48
CA ASN A 3 -0.68 -13.14 -4.34
C ASN A 3 -0.68 -11.62 -4.47
N PHE A 4 -1.86 -11.03 -4.68
CA PHE A 4 -2.01 -9.60 -4.90
C PHE A 4 -1.75 -8.85 -3.59
N ASN A 5 -0.59 -8.20 -3.49
CA ASN A 5 -0.24 -7.33 -2.38
C ASN A 5 -0.97 -5.98 -2.55
N ARG A 6 -2.22 -5.94 -2.07
CA ARG A 6 -3.07 -4.75 -2.11
C ARG A 6 -2.44 -3.52 -1.44
N PRO A 7 -1.90 -3.61 -0.21
CA PRO A 7 -1.35 -2.42 0.43
C PRO A 7 -0.12 -1.88 -0.31
N TYR A 8 0.72 -2.73 -0.91
CA TYR A 8 1.82 -2.29 -1.78
C TYR A 8 1.34 -1.57 -3.04
N THR A 9 0.19 -1.97 -3.60
CA THR A 9 -0.42 -1.24 -4.73
C THR A 9 -0.79 0.19 -4.33
N PHE A 10 -1.32 0.40 -3.12
CA PHE A 10 -1.62 1.74 -2.60
C PHE A 10 -0.36 2.51 -2.20
N GLU A 11 0.69 1.84 -1.70
CA GLU A 11 1.98 2.49 -1.43
C GLU A 11 2.59 3.07 -2.71
N LEU A 12 2.62 2.31 -3.81
CA LEU A 12 3.07 2.81 -5.11
C LEU A 12 2.22 3.99 -5.59
N ALA A 13 0.90 3.89 -5.51
CA ALA A 13 0.02 4.99 -5.89
C ALA A 13 0.27 6.25 -5.04
N ALA A 14 0.57 6.10 -3.75
CA ALA A 14 0.93 7.21 -2.88
C ALA A 14 2.27 7.86 -3.28
N MET A 15 3.26 7.06 -3.68
CA MET A 15 4.54 7.57 -4.21
C MET A 15 4.33 8.41 -5.48
N ALA A 16 3.52 7.93 -6.42
CA ALA A 16 3.21 8.64 -7.66
C ALA A 16 2.43 9.96 -7.42
N LEU A 17 1.61 10.02 -6.36
CA LEU A 17 0.92 11.25 -5.97
C LEU A 17 1.82 12.24 -5.24
N ALA A 18 2.84 11.77 -4.52
CA ALA A 18 3.80 12.61 -3.83
C ALA A 18 4.75 13.33 -4.80
N ASP A 19 5.10 12.68 -5.91
CA ASP A 19 5.84 13.28 -7.02
C ASP A 19 5.24 12.85 -8.37
N THR A 20 4.44 13.74 -8.96
CA THR A 20 3.77 13.50 -10.25
C THR A 20 4.76 13.29 -11.40
N GLY A 21 6.01 13.74 -11.27
CA GLY A 21 7.06 13.49 -12.26
C GLY A 21 7.51 12.03 -12.31
N GLN A 22 7.22 11.25 -11.28
CA GLN A 22 7.60 9.83 -11.16
C GLN A 22 6.46 8.86 -11.50
N HIS A 23 5.29 9.34 -11.93
CA HIS A 23 4.10 8.49 -12.14
C HIS A 23 4.40 7.28 -13.05
N ASP A 24 5.03 7.52 -14.20
CA ASP A 24 5.35 6.47 -15.17
C ASP A 24 6.44 5.51 -14.63
N GLU A 25 7.44 6.02 -13.92
CA GLU A 25 8.53 5.22 -13.34
C GLU A 25 8.01 4.30 -12.23
N VAL A 26 7.10 4.81 -11.39
CA VAL A 26 6.45 4.07 -10.32
C VAL A 26 5.46 3.04 -10.88
N GLY A 27 4.73 3.38 -11.94
CA GLY A 27 3.88 2.43 -12.67
C GLY A 27 4.70 1.27 -13.22
N ALA A 28 5.81 1.56 -13.90
CA ALA A 28 6.73 0.54 -14.41
C ALA A 28 7.36 -0.31 -13.30
N LEU A 29 7.64 0.27 -12.12
CA LEU A 29 8.08 -0.47 -10.94
C LEU A 29 6.98 -1.42 -10.44
N GLY A 30 5.73 -0.95 -10.38
CA GLY A 30 4.57 -1.75 -10.03
C GLY A 30 4.42 -2.99 -10.91
N GLU A 31 4.50 -2.81 -12.23
CA GLU A 31 4.41 -3.90 -13.20
C GLU A 31 5.47 -4.98 -12.97
N ARG A 32 6.73 -4.58 -12.75
CA ARG A 32 7.83 -5.51 -12.42
C ARG A 32 7.58 -6.29 -11.13
N ASN A 33 6.81 -5.71 -10.20
CA ASN A 33 6.46 -6.30 -8.91
C ASN A 33 5.04 -6.90 -8.88
N GLY A 34 4.46 -7.18 -10.07
CA GLY A 34 3.19 -7.90 -10.19
C GLY A 34 1.93 -7.07 -10.00
N VAL A 35 2.05 -5.74 -9.94
CA VAL A 35 0.91 -4.81 -9.94
C VAL A 35 0.61 -4.41 -11.39
N GLY A 36 -0.53 -4.87 -11.92
CA GLY A 36 -0.95 -4.51 -13.28
C GLY A 36 -1.27 -3.02 -13.41
N PRO A 37 -1.09 -2.42 -14.61
CA PRO A 37 -1.27 -0.99 -14.84
C PRO A 37 -2.68 -0.51 -14.48
N ASP A 38 -3.71 -1.30 -14.80
CA ASP A 38 -5.11 -0.98 -14.45
C ASP A 38 -5.34 -0.91 -12.94
N HIS A 39 -4.68 -1.78 -12.17
CA HIS A 39 -4.77 -1.78 -10.71
C HIS A 39 -4.04 -0.57 -10.10
N PHE A 40 -2.87 -0.23 -10.66
CA PHE A 40 -2.11 0.95 -10.25
C PHE A 40 -2.91 2.24 -10.51
N GLU A 41 -3.41 2.45 -11.72
CA GLU A 41 -4.22 3.64 -12.06
C GLU A 41 -5.48 3.73 -11.21
N ARG A 42 -6.14 2.59 -10.98
CA ARG A 42 -7.31 2.55 -10.10
C ARG A 42 -6.95 2.93 -8.66
N ALA A 43 -5.80 2.50 -8.15
CA ALA A 43 -5.33 2.87 -6.82
C ALA A 43 -5.02 4.37 -6.73
N VAL A 44 -4.40 4.97 -7.76
CA VAL A 44 -4.18 6.42 -7.84
C VAL A 44 -5.51 7.19 -7.77
N LEU A 45 -6.54 6.75 -8.51
CA LEU A 45 -7.86 7.37 -8.47
C LEU A 45 -8.53 7.24 -7.09
N ILE A 46 -8.42 6.07 -6.44
CA ILE A 46 -8.94 5.86 -5.09
C ILE A 46 -8.26 6.82 -4.10
N LEU A 47 -6.93 6.91 -4.13
CA LEU A 47 -6.20 7.80 -3.21
C LEU A 47 -6.52 9.27 -3.41
N LYS A 48 -6.75 9.71 -4.66
CA LYS A 48 -7.26 11.07 -4.94
C LYS A 48 -8.62 11.31 -4.28
N ALA A 49 -9.52 10.32 -4.32
CA ALA A 49 -10.83 10.42 -3.68
C ALA A 49 -10.76 10.37 -2.15
N ILE A 50 -9.85 9.58 -1.58
CA ILE A 50 -9.58 9.57 -0.13
C ILE A 50 -9.05 10.94 0.32
N ALA A 51 -8.05 11.48 -0.39
CA ALA A 51 -7.49 12.79 -0.07
C ALA A 51 -8.56 13.91 -0.16
N SER A 52 -9.44 13.87 -1.15
CA SER A 52 -10.52 14.86 -1.27
C SER A 52 -11.59 14.77 -0.18
N SER A 53 -11.69 13.63 0.51
CA SER A 53 -12.56 13.46 1.68
C SER A 53 -12.00 14.06 2.97
N GLY A 54 -10.73 14.50 2.96
CA GLY A 54 -10.03 15.07 4.11
C GLY A 54 -9.20 14.07 4.91
N GLU A 55 -9.19 12.79 4.53
CA GLU A 55 -8.31 11.78 5.11
C GLU A 55 -6.88 11.90 4.55
N ARG A 56 -5.88 11.70 5.41
CA ARG A 56 -4.47 11.66 5.01
C ARG A 56 -4.16 10.35 4.27
N ILE A 57 -3.53 10.44 3.10
CA ILE A 57 -3.13 9.27 2.31
C ILE A 57 -2.26 8.33 3.12
N GLU A 58 -1.32 8.84 3.93
CA GLU A 58 -0.41 7.98 4.69
C GLU A 58 -1.14 7.15 5.76
N ASP A 59 -2.17 7.74 6.38
CA ASP A 59 -3.00 7.02 7.37
C ASP A 59 -3.84 5.93 6.71
N PHE A 60 -4.39 6.21 5.53
CA PHE A 60 -5.11 5.23 4.74
C PHE A 60 -4.21 4.05 4.35
N VAL A 61 -3.04 4.32 3.75
CA VAL A 61 -2.09 3.28 3.33
C VAL A 61 -1.64 2.44 4.52
N ARG A 62 -1.32 3.07 5.67
CA ARG A 62 -0.95 2.35 6.89
C ARG A 62 -2.07 1.42 7.37
N ARG A 63 -3.34 1.88 7.33
CA ARG A 63 -4.49 1.05 7.70
C ARG A 63 -4.66 -0.14 6.77
N GLU A 64 -4.43 0.04 5.47
CA GLU A 64 -4.48 -1.06 4.50
C GLU A 64 -3.50 -2.16 4.84
N TYR A 65 -2.26 -1.83 5.22
CA TYR A 65 -1.28 -2.82 5.68
C TYR A 65 -1.70 -3.54 6.96
N ILE A 66 -2.29 -2.83 7.92
CA ILE A 66 -2.73 -3.45 9.18
C ILE A 66 -3.87 -4.43 8.91
N LEU A 67 -4.88 -4.01 8.15
CA LEU A 67 -6.01 -4.86 7.78
C LEU A 67 -5.56 -6.09 7.00
N ASP A 68 -4.68 -5.89 6.02
CA ASP A 68 -4.13 -6.97 5.21
C ASP A 68 -3.29 -7.93 6.07
N GLY A 69 -2.46 -7.39 6.96
CA GLY A 69 -1.64 -8.17 7.88
C GLY A 69 -2.42 -8.98 8.89
N TRP A 70 -3.54 -8.46 9.41
CA TRP A 70 -4.45 -9.25 10.23
C TRP A 70 -5.11 -10.38 9.44
N LEU A 71 -5.53 -10.12 8.20
CA LEU A 71 -6.19 -11.13 7.35
C LEU A 71 -5.24 -12.25 6.95
N HIS A 72 -3.96 -11.94 6.72
CA HIS A 72 -2.96 -12.90 6.24
C HIS A 72 -2.04 -13.43 7.35
N GLY A 73 -2.15 -12.93 8.58
CA GLY A 73 -1.44 -13.43 9.76
C GLY A 73 0.01 -12.94 9.91
N TYR A 74 0.44 -11.93 9.14
CA TYR A 74 1.77 -11.34 9.28
C TYR A 74 1.81 -10.11 10.22
N VAL A 75 0.65 -9.67 10.73
CA VAL A 75 0.51 -8.70 11.82
C VAL A 75 -0.31 -9.33 12.95
N PRO A 76 0.12 -9.26 14.22
CA PRO A 76 -0.66 -9.75 15.37
C PRO A 76 -2.03 -9.08 15.48
N LEU A 77 -3.07 -9.83 15.86
CA LEU A 77 -4.44 -9.31 15.99
C LEU A 77 -4.62 -8.29 17.13
N ASP A 78 -3.72 -8.29 18.11
CA ASP A 78 -3.67 -7.34 19.22
C ASP A 78 -2.84 -6.07 18.89
N ALA A 79 -2.21 -6.01 17.71
CA ALA A 79 -1.53 -4.82 17.23
C ALA A 79 -2.52 -3.68 17.03
N SER A 80 -2.33 -2.54 17.71
CA SER A 80 -3.26 -1.42 17.59
C SER A 80 -3.00 -0.60 16.33
N PRO A 81 -4.03 -0.22 15.55
CA PRO A 81 -3.87 0.75 14.46
C PRO A 81 -3.42 2.14 14.93
N GLY A 82 -3.57 2.44 16.22
CA GLY A 82 -3.06 3.65 16.85
C GLY A 82 -1.60 3.57 17.29
N ASP A 83 -0.93 2.42 17.15
CA ASP A 83 0.48 2.26 17.51
C ASP A 83 1.37 3.03 16.51
N SER A 84 2.07 4.05 17.01
CA SER A 84 2.98 4.87 16.21
C SER A 84 4.25 4.13 15.78
N THR A 85 4.57 2.98 16.38
CA THR A 85 5.73 2.16 16.02
C THR A 85 5.48 1.26 14.80
N LEU A 86 4.21 1.07 14.41
CA LEU A 86 3.80 0.39 13.19
C LEU A 86 3.77 1.37 12.02
N THR A 87 4.95 1.82 11.61
CA THR A 87 5.11 2.69 10.43
C THR A 87 4.80 1.91 9.15
N THR A 88 4.38 2.61 8.09
CA THR A 88 4.19 2.01 6.75
C THR A 88 5.43 1.25 6.30
N TRP A 89 6.63 1.78 6.54
CA TRP A 89 7.88 1.08 6.25
C TRP A 89 7.98 -0.28 6.96
N LYS A 90 7.72 -0.33 8.28
CA LYS A 90 7.81 -1.58 9.07
C LYS A 90 6.77 -2.59 8.61
N LEU A 91 5.55 -2.14 8.36
CA LEU A 91 4.48 -2.97 7.86
C LEU A 91 4.76 -3.51 6.45
N GLY A 92 5.36 -2.68 5.58
CA GLY A 92 5.84 -3.07 4.26
C GLY A 92 6.88 -4.18 4.32
N GLN A 93 7.80 -4.17 5.30
CA GLN A 93 8.75 -5.26 5.51
C GLN A 93 8.06 -6.58 5.90
N PHE A 94 7.01 -6.52 6.73
CA PHE A 94 6.24 -7.72 7.10
C PHE A 94 5.45 -8.28 5.92
N ALA A 95 4.79 -7.40 5.16
CA ALA A 95 4.08 -7.79 3.95
C ALA A 95 5.04 -8.39 2.92
N GLU A 96 6.21 -7.79 2.70
CA GLU A 96 7.21 -8.31 1.77
C GLU A 96 7.70 -9.70 2.18
N ALA A 97 7.99 -9.90 3.47
CA ALA A 97 8.37 -11.21 3.98
C ALA A 97 7.26 -12.27 3.77
N HIS A 98 5.99 -11.88 3.87
CA HIS A 98 4.84 -12.75 3.63
C HIS A 98 4.60 -13.06 2.15
N TYR A 99 4.65 -12.05 1.28
CA TYR A 99 4.32 -12.20 -0.14
C TYR A 99 5.46 -12.76 -0.99
N ARG A 100 6.70 -12.74 -0.50
CA ARG A 100 7.87 -13.32 -1.16
C ARG A 100 8.06 -14.82 -0.86
N SER A 101 7.42 -15.37 0.18
CA SER A 101 7.51 -16.79 0.56
C SER A 101 6.64 -17.68 -0.33
#